data_AF-A0A170VZM7-F1
#
_entry.id   AF-A0A170VZM7-F1
#
_cell.length_a   1.000
_cell.length_b   1.000
_cell.length_c   1.000
_cell.angle_alpha   90.00
_cell.angle_beta   90.00
_cell.angle_gamma   90.00
#
_symmetry.space_group_name_H-M   'P 1'
#
loop_
_entity.id
_entity.type
_entity.pdbx_description
1 polymer ?
#
loop_
_entity_poly.entity_id
_entity_poly.type
_entity_poly.pdbx_seq_one_letter_code
_entity_poly.pdbx_strand_id
1 'polypeptide(L)'
;SSKLVKATKEGSGTVNSAWHRIAVEMDVQADIHRHFASALCEEVVKPLKQLLESQHRTRKYVETAVDKSGKNLAEWRAAESKAKKNSFTCARENEKLREPNSENRNSRLSASSLHIHKQGTDKETKLESKRRKAEECVKKADIEYYTVCLRAERSRLEWESAIVRGSHCFQVL
;
A
#
# COMPACT_ATOMS: atom_id res chain seq x y z
N SER A 1 28.17 14.92 -52.04
CA SER A 1 28.77 14.65 -53.35
C SER A 1 28.92 15.94 -54.20
N SER A 2 28.25 17.04 -53.84
CA SER A 2 28.40 18.41 -54.38
C SER A 2 29.72 18.85 -55.06
N LYS A 3 30.90 18.50 -54.52
CA LYS A 3 32.21 18.79 -55.17
C LYS A 3 32.39 18.04 -56.48
N LEU A 4 31.95 16.78 -56.55
CA LEU A 4 32.02 15.91 -57.73
C LEU A 4 30.98 16.32 -58.78
N VAL A 5 29.76 16.70 -58.36
CA VAL A 5 28.74 17.27 -59.26
C VAL A 5 29.28 18.53 -59.95
N LYS A 6 29.95 19.41 -59.19
CA LYS A 6 30.58 20.62 -59.75
C LYS A 6 31.72 20.30 -60.71
N ALA A 7 32.62 19.38 -60.34
CA ALA A 7 33.78 19.00 -61.17
C ALA A 7 33.40 18.37 -62.51
N THR A 8 32.24 17.70 -62.58
CA THR A 8 31.77 17.00 -63.78
C THR A 8 30.80 17.84 -64.62
N LYS A 9 30.43 19.05 -64.16
CA LYS A 9 29.38 19.88 -64.77
C LYS A 9 29.72 20.38 -66.18
N GLU A 10 31.00 20.65 -66.45
CA GLU A 10 31.45 21.29 -67.71
C GLU A 10 32.23 20.34 -68.63
N GLY A 11 32.54 19.13 -68.18
CA GLY A 11 33.26 18.16 -69.01
C GLY A 11 32.36 17.56 -70.10
N SER A 12 32.98 17.06 -71.17
CA SER A 12 32.30 16.45 -72.30
C SER A 12 32.65 14.96 -72.44
N GLY A 13 31.82 14.22 -73.19
CA GLY A 13 32.03 12.79 -73.45
C GLY A 13 31.34 11.85 -72.45
N THR A 14 31.31 10.57 -72.81
CA THR A 14 30.53 9.54 -72.09
C THR A 14 31.09 9.23 -70.70
N VAL A 15 32.42 9.29 -70.53
CA VAL A 15 33.08 9.08 -69.24
C VAL A 15 32.73 10.18 -68.24
N ASN A 16 32.76 11.45 -68.66
CA ASN A 16 32.36 12.54 -67.77
C ASN A 16 30.87 12.47 -67.41
N SER A 17 30.00 12.15 -68.38
CA SER A 17 28.57 11.93 -68.13
C SER A 17 28.32 10.81 -67.12
N ALA A 18 29.12 9.73 -67.14
CA ALA A 18 29.01 8.66 -66.15
C ALA A 18 29.37 9.16 -64.74
N TRP A 19 30.48 9.89 -64.58
CA TRP A 19 30.86 10.49 -63.31
C TRP A 19 29.84 11.50 -62.79
N HIS A 20 29.25 12.30 -63.68
CA HIS A 20 28.18 13.24 -63.31
C HIS A 20 26.95 12.51 -62.76
N ARG A 21 26.50 11.44 -63.44
CA ARG A 21 25.37 10.61 -62.99
C ARG A 21 25.64 9.98 -61.62
N ILE A 22 26.84 9.44 -61.40
CA ILE A 22 27.25 8.89 -60.10
C ILE A 22 27.16 9.97 -59.02
N ALA A 23 27.65 11.19 -59.31
CA ALA A 23 27.61 12.28 -58.36
C ALA A 23 26.16 12.68 -57.99
N VAL A 24 25.28 12.80 -58.97
CA VAL A 24 23.85 13.07 -58.74
C VAL A 24 23.21 11.95 -57.91
N GLU A 25 23.45 10.69 -58.26
CA GLU A 25 22.92 9.55 -57.50
C GLU A 25 23.40 9.56 -56.04
N MET A 26 24.67 9.88 -55.79
CA MET A 26 25.19 10.01 -54.42
C MET A 26 24.49 11.11 -53.61
N ASP A 27 24.12 12.24 -54.23
CA ASP A 27 23.39 13.30 -53.53
C ASP A 27 21.93 12.88 -53.28
N VAL A 28 21.28 12.17 -54.23
CA VAL A 28 19.93 11.59 -54.03
C VAL A 28 19.94 10.57 -52.88
N GLN A 29 20.91 9.66 -52.84
CA GLN A 29 21.04 8.69 -51.76
C GLN A 29 21.28 9.36 -50.40
N ALA A 30 22.11 10.41 -50.35
CA ALA A 30 22.32 11.19 -49.13
C ALA A 30 21.01 11.84 -48.64
N ASP A 31 20.18 12.34 -49.55
CA ASP A 31 18.89 12.92 -49.21
C ASP A 31 17.92 11.86 -48.70
N ILE A 32 17.87 10.68 -49.31
CA ILE A 32 17.05 9.54 -48.83
C ILE A 32 17.45 9.17 -47.40
N HIS A 33 18.76 9.02 -47.14
CA HIS A 33 19.24 8.70 -45.79
C HIS A 33 18.89 9.77 -44.76
N ARG A 34 18.98 11.05 -45.13
CA ARG A 34 18.62 12.17 -44.25
C ARG A 34 17.13 12.19 -43.93
N HIS A 35 16.26 11.97 -44.91
CA HIS A 35 14.81 11.88 -44.68
C HIS A 35 14.47 10.66 -43.82
N PHE A 36 15.06 9.50 -44.12
CA PHE A 36 14.86 8.29 -43.34
C PHE A 36 15.30 8.47 -41.87
N ALA A 37 16.47 9.06 -41.63
CA ALA A 37 16.96 9.34 -40.28
C ALA A 37 16.03 10.30 -39.53
N SER A 38 15.51 11.32 -40.21
CA SER A 38 14.53 12.24 -39.65
C SER A 38 13.23 11.52 -39.29
N ALA A 39 12.65 10.74 -40.22
CA ALA A 39 11.43 9.98 -39.98
C ALA A 39 11.59 9.00 -38.82
N LEU A 40 12.70 8.26 -38.78
CA LEU A 40 13.01 7.35 -37.67
C LEU A 40 13.08 8.08 -36.32
N CYS A 41 13.71 9.25 -36.29
CA CYS A 41 13.81 10.05 -35.06
C CYS A 41 12.44 10.56 -34.59
N GLU A 42 11.67 11.15 -35.50
CA GLU A 42 10.40 11.83 -35.19
C GLU A 42 9.25 10.85 -34.96
N GLU A 43 9.18 9.76 -35.72
CA GLU A 43 8.02 8.87 -35.75
C GLU A 43 8.23 7.60 -34.91
N VAL A 44 9.48 7.27 -34.56
CA VAL A 44 9.78 6.06 -33.76
C VAL A 44 10.46 6.44 -32.45
N VAL A 45 11.62 7.11 -32.50
CA VAL A 45 12.42 7.35 -31.30
C VAL A 45 11.70 8.28 -30.31
N LYS A 46 11.14 9.39 -30.78
CA LYS A 46 10.42 10.33 -29.90
C LYS A 46 9.14 9.72 -29.30
N PRO A 47 8.26 9.05 -30.07
CA PRO A 47 7.07 8.40 -29.51
C PRO A 47 7.40 7.30 -28.50
N LEU A 48 8.43 6.48 -28.76
CA LEU A 48 8.87 5.47 -27.80
C LEU A 48 9.35 6.09 -26.48
N LYS A 49 10.13 7.18 -26.55
CA LYS A 49 10.54 7.92 -25.35
C LYS A 49 9.34 8.46 -24.58
N GLN A 50 8.37 9.07 -25.28
CA GLN A 50 7.15 9.59 -24.65
C GLN A 50 6.32 8.48 -23.99
N LEU A 51 6.20 7.32 -24.66
CA LEU A 51 5.52 6.15 -24.12
C LEU A 51 6.19 5.67 -22.83
N LEU A 52 7.52 5.53 -22.83
CA LEU A 52 8.27 5.10 -21.65
C LEU A 52 8.09 6.05 -20.46
N GLU A 53 8.16 7.36 -20.69
CA GLU A 53 7.94 8.36 -19.63
C GLU A 53 6.50 8.31 -19.08
N SER A 54 5.51 8.10 -19.95
CA SER A 54 4.11 7.94 -19.55
C SER A 54 3.88 6.68 -18.71
N GLN A 55 4.43 5.55 -19.16
CA GLN A 55 4.38 4.27 -18.44
C GLN A 55 5.07 4.39 -17.08
N HIS A 56 6.25 5.02 -17.01
CA HIS A 56 6.97 5.24 -15.76
C HIS A 56 6.16 6.09 -14.78
N ARG A 57 5.56 7.18 -15.23
CA ARG A 57 4.70 8.04 -14.40
C ARG A 57 3.51 7.28 -13.83
N THR A 58 2.85 6.48 -14.67
CA THR A 58 1.68 5.68 -14.27
C THR A 58 2.06 4.63 -13.25
N ARG A 59 3.16 3.91 -13.49
CA ARG A 59 3.71 2.92 -12.57
C ARG A 59 4.00 3.52 -11.20
N LYS A 60 4.71 4.64 -11.15
CA LYS A 60 5.04 5.33 -9.91
C LYS A 60 3.80 5.74 -9.11
N TYR A 61 2.76 6.22 -9.79
CA TYR A 61 1.49 6.59 -9.15
C TYR A 61 0.80 5.37 -8.51
N VAL A 62 0.70 4.27 -9.26
CA VAL A 62 0.11 3.03 -8.79
C VAL A 62 0.87 2.45 -7.60
N GLU A 63 2.19 2.34 -7.70
CA GLU A 63 3.06 1.83 -6.63
C GLU A 63 2.89 2.67 -5.35
N THR A 64 2.89 4.00 -5.49
CA THR A 64 2.69 4.91 -4.34
C THR A 64 1.32 4.72 -3.67
N ALA A 65 0.26 4.50 -4.45
CA ALA A 65 -1.08 4.29 -3.91
C ALA A 65 -1.21 2.95 -3.17
N VAL A 66 -0.60 1.89 -3.70
CA VAL A 66 -0.56 0.57 -3.07
C VAL A 66 0.28 0.62 -1.78
N ASP A 67 1.46 1.24 -1.82
CA ASP A 67 2.32 1.37 -0.65
C ASP A 67 1.66 2.16 0.48
N LYS A 68 1.01 3.27 0.15
CA LYS A 68 0.31 4.11 1.13
C LYS A 68 -0.84 3.34 1.80
N SER A 69 -1.66 2.66 1.01
CA SER A 69 -2.79 1.88 1.54
C SER A 69 -2.32 0.66 2.33
N GLY A 70 -1.22 0.02 1.91
CA GLY A 70 -0.60 -1.11 2.63
C GLY A 70 -0.05 -0.71 3.99
N LYS A 71 0.62 0.45 4.09
CA LYS A 71 1.08 1.00 5.38
C LYS A 71 -0.08 1.29 6.33
N ASN A 72 -1.13 1.96 5.84
CA ASN A 72 -2.34 2.22 6.64
C ASN A 72 -3.00 0.92 7.12
N LEU A 73 -3.10 -0.11 6.26
CA LEU A 73 -3.59 -1.43 6.66
C LEU A 73 -2.72 -2.04 7.78
N ALA A 74 -1.39 -2.00 7.65
CA ALA A 74 -0.48 -2.53 8.67
C ALA A 74 -0.66 -1.82 10.03
N GLU A 75 -0.83 -0.50 10.03
CA GLU A 75 -1.11 0.29 11.24
C GLU A 75 -2.42 -0.17 11.91
N TRP A 76 -3.50 -0.33 11.16
CA TRP A 76 -4.78 -0.78 11.73
C TRP A 76 -4.75 -2.24 12.19
N ARG A 77 -4.01 -3.12 11.52
CA ARG A 77 -3.79 -4.51 11.99
C ARG A 77 -2.97 -4.57 13.28
N ALA A 78 -1.99 -3.68 13.42
CA ALA A 78 -1.23 -3.55 14.67
C ALA A 78 -2.13 -3.05 15.82
N ALA A 79 -2.96 -2.04 15.55
CA ALA A 79 -3.94 -1.54 16.51
C ALA A 79 -4.96 -2.61 16.90
N GLU A 80 -5.46 -3.38 15.93
CA GLU A 80 -6.39 -4.50 16.14
C GLU A 80 -5.77 -5.56 17.07
N SER A 81 -4.53 -5.96 16.78
CA SER A 81 -3.80 -6.93 17.60
C SER A 81 -3.63 -6.44 19.05
N LYS A 82 -3.34 -5.15 19.24
CA LYS A 82 -3.21 -4.54 20.56
C LYS A 82 -4.56 -4.50 21.30
N ALA A 83 -5.63 -4.07 20.63
CA ALA A 83 -6.97 -4.02 21.20
C ALA A 83 -7.50 -5.42 21.56
N LYS A 84 -7.21 -6.43 20.72
CA LYS A 84 -7.53 -7.84 21.00
C LYS A 84 -6.86 -8.34 22.28
N LYS A 85 -5.55 -8.09 22.42
CA LYS A 85 -4.79 -8.46 23.63
C LYS A 85 -5.34 -7.76 24.87
N ASN A 86 -5.75 -6.49 24.74
CA ASN A 86 -6.36 -5.73 25.83
C ASN A 86 -7.71 -6.31 26.24
N SER A 87 -8.62 -6.56 25.29
CA SER A 87 -9.92 -7.20 25.54
C SER A 87 -9.75 -8.54 26.26
N PHE A 88 -8.86 -9.42 25.77
CA PHE A 88 -8.56 -10.70 26.42
C PHE A 88 -8.03 -10.52 27.85
N THR A 89 -7.14 -9.54 28.07
CA THR A 89 -6.61 -9.26 29.40
C THR A 89 -7.71 -8.79 30.34
N CYS A 90 -8.56 -7.85 29.92
CA CYS A 90 -9.69 -7.38 30.71
C CYS A 90 -10.66 -8.52 31.05
N ALA A 91 -10.98 -9.39 30.09
CA ALA A 91 -11.85 -10.54 30.30
C ALA A 91 -11.28 -11.51 31.36
N ARG A 92 -10.00 -11.87 31.23
CA ARG A 92 -9.31 -12.75 32.18
C ARG A 92 -9.25 -12.15 33.59
N GLU A 93 -8.93 -10.87 33.73
CA GLU A 93 -8.91 -10.22 35.05
C GLU A 93 -10.31 -10.14 35.68
N ASN A 94 -11.36 -9.96 34.86
CA ASN A 94 -12.74 -9.99 35.33
C ASN A 94 -13.18 -11.41 35.78
N GLU A 95 -12.73 -12.46 35.09
CA GLU A 95 -12.99 -13.86 35.49
C GLU A 95 -12.35 -14.21 36.83
N LYS A 96 -11.09 -13.79 37.07
CA LYS A 96 -10.40 -13.97 38.36
C LYS A 96 -11.16 -13.35 39.55
N LEU A 97 -11.91 -12.28 39.30
CA LEU A 97 -12.72 -11.61 40.34
C LEU A 97 -14.07 -12.30 40.58
N ARG A 98 -14.51 -13.19 39.67
CA ARG A 98 -15.74 -13.99 39.78
C ARG A 98 -15.48 -15.40 40.30
N GLU A 99 -14.25 -15.89 40.22
CA GLU A 99 -13.86 -17.17 40.81
C GLU A 99 -14.11 -17.09 42.33
N PRO A 100 -14.95 -17.98 42.89
CA PRO A 100 -15.27 -17.91 44.30
C PRO A 100 -13.98 -18.15 45.08
N ASN A 101 -13.66 -17.29 46.03
CA ASN A 101 -12.74 -17.65 47.11
C ASN A 101 -13.44 -18.78 47.88
N SER A 102 -13.30 -20.02 47.41
CA SER A 102 -13.94 -21.23 47.92
C SER A 102 -13.59 -21.45 49.40
N GLU A 103 -12.49 -20.87 49.85
CA GLU A 103 -12.06 -20.81 51.25
C GLU A 103 -12.97 -19.94 52.14
N ASN A 104 -13.63 -18.91 51.60
CA ASN A 104 -14.48 -17.99 52.38
C ASN A 104 -15.90 -18.52 52.62
N ARG A 105 -16.38 -19.49 51.84
CA ARG A 105 -17.69 -20.12 52.08
C ARG A 105 -17.66 -21.11 53.23
N ASN A 106 -16.56 -21.84 53.42
CA ASN A 106 -16.42 -22.80 54.52
C ASN A 106 -16.18 -22.13 55.89
N SER A 107 -15.62 -20.92 55.92
CA SER A 107 -15.42 -20.18 57.18
C SER A 107 -16.70 -19.57 57.78
N ARG A 108 -17.79 -19.42 57.00
CA ARG A 108 -19.03 -18.78 57.47
C ARG A 108 -19.96 -19.74 58.26
N LEU A 109 -19.66 -21.03 58.31
CA LEU A 109 -20.47 -22.03 59.04
C LEU A 109 -19.99 -22.30 60.47
N SER A 110 -18.93 -21.64 60.94
CA SER A 110 -18.40 -21.80 62.30
C SER A 110 -17.89 -20.47 62.84
N ALA A 111 -18.78 -19.67 63.41
CA ALA A 111 -18.52 -18.87 64.62
C ALA A 111 -19.67 -17.88 64.86
N SER A 112 -20.32 -18.03 66.01
CA SER A 112 -21.08 -16.97 66.67
C SER A 112 -20.20 -15.73 66.87
N SER A 113 -20.54 -14.59 66.26
CA SER A 113 -20.08 -13.28 66.75
C SER A 113 -20.72 -12.13 65.96
N LEU A 114 -21.57 -11.35 66.64
CA LEU A 114 -22.14 -10.09 66.17
C LEU A 114 -21.07 -9.02 65.81
N HIS A 115 -19.78 -9.24 66.13
CA HIS A 115 -18.68 -8.30 65.86
C HIS A 115 -18.03 -8.52 64.47
N ILE A 116 -18.20 -9.69 63.84
CA ILE A 116 -17.63 -9.99 62.52
C ILE A 116 -18.40 -9.31 61.37
N HIS A 117 -19.67 -8.95 61.62
CA HIS A 117 -20.59 -8.47 60.58
C HIS A 117 -20.21 -7.11 59.97
N LYS A 118 -19.58 -6.19 60.74
CA LYS A 118 -19.13 -4.87 60.24
C LYS A 118 -17.85 -4.91 59.41
N GLN A 119 -16.90 -5.80 59.70
CA GLN A 119 -15.66 -5.92 58.89
C GLN A 119 -15.88 -6.73 57.60
N GLY A 120 -16.86 -7.63 57.58
CA GLY A 120 -17.25 -8.38 56.38
C GLY A 120 -17.88 -7.49 55.31
N THR A 121 -18.71 -6.52 55.72
CA THR A 121 -19.46 -5.63 54.83
C THR A 121 -18.56 -4.63 54.08
N ASP A 122 -17.53 -4.07 54.72
CA ASP A 122 -16.56 -3.17 54.06
C ASP A 122 -15.66 -3.89 53.04
N LYS A 123 -15.28 -5.15 53.32
CA LYS A 123 -14.49 -5.96 52.37
C LYS A 123 -15.34 -6.39 51.18
N GLU A 124 -16.59 -6.76 51.42
CA GLU A 124 -17.55 -7.20 50.39
C GLU A 124 -17.97 -6.06 49.46
N THR A 125 -18.24 -4.86 50.00
CA THR A 125 -18.51 -3.65 49.22
C THR A 125 -17.31 -3.23 48.36
N LYS A 126 -16.08 -3.34 48.88
CA LYS A 126 -14.85 -3.06 48.11
C LYS A 126 -14.63 -4.07 46.99
N LEU A 127 -14.89 -5.36 47.23
CA LEU A 127 -14.83 -6.41 46.21
C LEU A 127 -15.86 -6.19 45.12
N GLU A 128 -17.10 -5.85 45.47
CA GLU A 128 -18.16 -5.54 44.51
C GLU A 128 -17.80 -4.31 43.65
N SER A 129 -17.20 -3.29 44.26
CA SER A 129 -16.72 -2.11 43.51
C SER A 129 -15.62 -2.46 42.49
N LYS A 130 -14.75 -3.43 42.80
CA LYS A 130 -13.71 -3.93 41.88
C LYS A 130 -14.33 -4.76 40.76
N ARG A 131 -15.30 -5.62 41.07
CA ARG A 131 -16.05 -6.43 40.10
C ARG A 131 -16.76 -5.54 39.09
N ARG A 132 -17.48 -4.52 39.55
CA ARG A 132 -18.16 -3.56 38.68
C ARG A 132 -17.19 -2.83 37.74
N LYS A 133 -16.05 -2.36 38.26
CA LYS A 133 -15.01 -1.71 37.45
C LYS A 133 -14.42 -2.66 36.41
N ALA A 134 -14.16 -3.91 36.76
CA ALA A 134 -13.65 -4.91 35.83
C ALA A 134 -14.65 -5.19 34.70
N GLU A 135 -15.95 -5.28 35.02
CA GLU A 135 -17.01 -5.43 34.02
C GLU A 135 -17.11 -4.21 33.08
N GLU A 136 -17.01 -3.00 33.62
CA GLU A 136 -16.95 -1.76 32.83
C GLU A 136 -15.72 -1.75 31.91
N CYS A 137 -14.55 -2.20 32.40
CA CYS A 137 -13.33 -2.33 31.60
C CYS A 137 -13.48 -3.34 30.45
N VAL A 138 -14.09 -4.51 30.69
CA VAL A 138 -14.38 -5.50 29.65
C VAL A 138 -15.25 -4.88 28.56
N LYS A 139 -16.39 -4.29 28.94
CA LYS A 139 -17.31 -3.66 27.98
C LYS A 139 -16.60 -2.61 27.12
N LYS A 140 -15.78 -1.76 27.75
CA LYS A 140 -15.02 -0.73 27.04
C LYS A 140 -14.00 -1.33 26.06
N ALA A 141 -13.24 -2.33 26.51
CA ALA A 141 -12.21 -2.97 25.70
C ALA A 141 -12.81 -3.74 24.50
N ASP A 142 -13.98 -4.34 24.66
CA ASP A 142 -14.68 -5.06 23.59
C ASP A 142 -15.22 -4.10 22.52
N ILE A 143 -15.82 -2.97 22.94
CA ILE A 143 -16.27 -1.92 22.02
C ILE A 143 -15.07 -1.36 21.23
N GLU A 144 -13.95 -1.11 21.91
CA GLU A 144 -12.72 -0.62 21.27
C GLU A 144 -12.17 -1.63 20.28
N TYR A 145 -12.04 -2.90 20.66
CA TYR A 145 -11.58 -3.96 19.78
C TYR A 145 -12.47 -4.09 18.54
N TYR A 146 -13.79 -4.16 18.71
CA TYR A 146 -14.74 -4.20 17.60
C TYR A 146 -14.60 -2.99 16.65
N THR A 147 -14.49 -1.79 17.23
CA THR A 147 -14.31 -0.55 16.44
C THR A 147 -13.03 -0.61 15.60
N VAL A 148 -11.94 -1.10 16.18
CA VAL A 148 -10.66 -1.22 15.46
C VAL A 148 -10.71 -2.31 14.40
N CYS A 149 -11.37 -3.45 14.65
CA CYS A 149 -11.62 -4.47 13.63
C CYS A 149 -12.33 -3.89 12.40
N LEU A 150 -13.38 -3.07 12.60
CA LEU A 150 -14.08 -2.42 11.50
C LEU A 150 -13.17 -1.49 10.69
N ARG A 151 -12.29 -0.73 11.37
CA ARG A 151 -11.32 0.16 10.70
C ARG A 151 -10.24 -0.63 9.94
N ALA A 152 -9.77 -1.73 10.51
CA ALA A 152 -8.82 -2.62 9.85
C ALA A 152 -9.44 -3.28 8.61
N GLU A 153 -10.70 -3.70 8.67
CA GLU A 153 -11.40 -4.28 7.52
C GLU A 153 -11.64 -3.24 6.42
N ARG A 154 -12.07 -2.03 6.77
CA ARG A 154 -12.18 -0.94 5.80
C ARG A 154 -10.85 -0.66 5.12
N SER A 155 -9.75 -0.60 5.89
CA SER A 155 -8.41 -0.37 5.33
C SER A 155 -7.94 -1.53 4.45
N ARG A 156 -8.36 -2.76 4.75
CA ARG A 156 -8.09 -3.94 3.91
C ARG A 156 -8.77 -3.81 2.55
N LEU A 157 -10.04 -3.41 2.53
CA LEU A 157 -10.79 -3.18 1.30
C LEU A 157 -10.18 -2.04 0.46
N GLU A 158 -9.73 -0.96 1.11
CA GLU A 158 -9.05 0.15 0.43
C GLU A 158 -7.74 -0.29 -0.24
N TRP A 159 -6.93 -1.10 0.46
CA TRP A 159 -5.70 -1.68 -0.08
C TRP A 159 -5.96 -2.67 -1.22
N GLU A 160 -6.92 -3.59 -1.05
CA GLU A 160 -7.32 -4.55 -2.09
C GLU A 160 -7.80 -3.81 -3.34
N SER A 161 -8.61 -2.76 -3.17
CA SER A 161 -9.07 -1.91 -4.26
C SER A 161 -7.92 -1.18 -4.97
N ALA A 162 -6.91 -0.72 -4.23
CA ALA A 162 -5.71 -0.12 -4.80
C ALA A 162 -4.89 -1.13 -5.62
N ILE A 163 -4.76 -2.37 -5.13
CA ILE A 163 -4.10 -3.46 -5.86
C ILE A 163 -4.85 -3.81 -7.13
N VAL A 164 -6.17 -3.99 -7.06
CA VAL A 164 -6.98 -4.35 -8.25
C VAL A 164 -6.88 -3.26 -9.32
N ARG A 165 -7.03 -1.98 -8.94
CA ARG A 165 -6.82 -0.85 -9.86
C ARG A 165 -5.42 -0.86 -10.44
N GLY A 166 -4.40 -1.08 -9.61
CA GLY A 166 -3.01 -1.12 -10.03
C GLY A 166 -2.72 -2.26 -11.02
N SER A 167 -3.22 -3.45 -10.74
CA SER A 167 -3.13 -4.62 -11.62
C SER A 167 -3.79 -4.34 -12.97
N HIS A 168 -5.00 -3.77 -12.96
CA HIS A 168 -5.69 -3.39 -14.19
C HIS A 168 -4.87 -2.36 -14.97
N CYS A 169 -4.32 -1.33 -14.32
CA CYS A 169 -3.43 -0.37 -14.97
C CYS A 169 -2.24 -1.06 -15.63
N PHE A 170 -1.57 -2.02 -14.97
CA PHE A 170 -0.43 -2.73 -15.56
C PHE A 170 -0.80 -3.71 -16.68
N GLN A 171 -2.03 -4.18 -16.74
CA GLN A 171 -2.50 -5.04 -17.83
C GLN A 171 -2.82 -4.26 -19.11
N VAL A 172 -3.15 -2.98 -18.99
CA VAL A 172 -3.51 -2.11 -20.13
C VAL A 172 -2.40 -1.16 -20.57
N LEU A 173 -1.29 -1.09 -19.80
CA LEU A 173 -0.08 -0.31 -20.10
C LEU A 173 0.84 -1.04 -21.09
#